data_AF-A0A7J3G4H2-F1
#
_entry.id   AF-A0A7J3G4H2-F1
#
_cell.length_a   1.000
_cell.length_b   1.000
_cell.length_c   1.000
_cell.angle_alpha   90.00
_cell.angle_beta   90.00
_cell.angle_gamma   90.00
#
_symmetry.space_group_name_H-M   'P 1'
#
loop_
_entity.id
_entity.type
_entity.pdbx_description
1 polymer ?
#
loop_
_entity_poly.entity_id
_entity_poly.type
_entity_poly.pdbx_seq_one_letter_code
_entity_poly.pdbx_strand_id
1 'polypeptide(L)'
;MRLKLVEAYSENLLLRDTADTLFDTIEKTHDEEIVIDYEGVRSITRAFAHQYILRKRMCRKKVIEENMSEEIRQMFEIVSKGRKPAKHVLPPTQPPIYLSMSQEGLQSPNQPPGSAGGSDEWETTNT
;
A
#
# COMPACT_ATOMS: atom_id res chain seq x y z
N MET A 1 13.50 27.55 -22.31
CA MET A 1 12.11 27.97 -21.95
C MET A 1 11.97 28.23 -20.44
N ARG A 2 11.20 29.23 -20.01
CA ARG A 2 10.81 29.44 -18.60
C ARG A 2 9.30 29.23 -18.45
N LEU A 3 8.88 28.49 -17.43
CA LEU A 3 7.48 28.18 -17.17
C LEU A 3 7.11 28.55 -15.73
N LYS A 4 6.18 29.49 -15.58
CA LYS A 4 5.63 29.87 -14.28
C LYS A 4 4.44 28.99 -13.93
N LEU A 5 4.57 28.23 -12.84
CA LEU A 5 3.59 27.19 -12.50
C LEU A 5 2.21 27.76 -12.15
N VAL A 6 2.18 28.93 -11.51
CA VAL A 6 0.92 29.59 -11.14
C VAL A 6 0.13 30.03 -12.37
N GLU A 7 0.83 30.51 -13.41
CA GLU A 7 0.19 30.97 -14.65
C GLU A 7 -0.30 29.80 -15.50
N ALA A 8 0.47 28.71 -15.56
CA ALA A 8 0.14 27.55 -16.37
C ALA A 8 -0.84 26.58 -15.68
N TYR A 9 -0.90 26.58 -14.35
CA TYR A 9 -1.69 25.62 -13.57
C TYR A 9 -2.46 26.31 -12.44
N SER A 10 -1.85 26.39 -11.24
CA SER A 10 -2.52 26.87 -10.04
C SER A 10 -1.50 27.21 -8.95
N GLU A 11 -1.91 28.05 -8.01
CA GLU A 11 -1.18 28.32 -6.77
C GLU A 11 -1.05 27.06 -5.88
N ASN A 12 -1.96 26.09 -6.00
CA ASN A 12 -1.93 24.85 -5.22
C ASN A 12 -1.83 23.63 -6.14
N LEU A 13 -0.70 22.93 -6.12
CA LEU A 13 -0.44 21.80 -7.03
C LEU A 13 -0.80 20.49 -6.33
N LEU A 14 -2.02 20.01 -6.61
CA LEU A 14 -2.65 18.95 -5.83
C LEU A 14 -2.64 17.57 -6.50
N LEU A 15 -2.77 17.52 -7.83
CA LEU A 15 -3.07 16.28 -8.56
C LEU A 15 -1.84 15.67 -9.23
N ARG A 16 -1.85 14.35 -9.41
CA ARG A 16 -0.80 13.63 -10.16
C ARG A 16 -0.83 14.04 -11.62
N ASP A 17 -2.02 14.12 -12.19
CA ASP A 17 -2.25 14.44 -13.60
C ASP A 17 -1.72 15.83 -13.97
N THR A 18 -1.70 16.77 -13.01
CA THR A 18 -1.06 18.09 -13.20
C THR A 18 0.44 17.97 -13.45
N ALA A 19 1.13 17.09 -12.71
CA ALA A 19 2.55 16.82 -12.95
C ALA A 19 2.76 16.10 -14.28
N ASP A 20 1.89 15.16 -14.64
CA ASP A 20 2.00 14.46 -15.93
C ASP A 20 1.85 15.43 -17.11
N THR A 21 0.83 16.28 -17.06
CA THR A 21 0.56 17.33 -18.06
C THR A 21 1.71 18.33 -18.16
N LEU A 22 2.31 18.70 -17.03
CA LEU A 22 3.51 19.54 -16.97
C LEU A 22 4.65 18.94 -17.76
N PHE A 23 4.98 17.68 -17.50
CA PHE A 23 6.08 17.02 -18.21
C PHE A 23 5.73 16.68 -19.67
N ASP A 24 4.48 16.39 -19.99
CA ASP A 24 4.04 16.22 -21.39
C ASP A 24 4.22 17.51 -22.19
N THR A 25 3.95 18.66 -21.57
CA THR A 25 4.17 19.97 -22.19
C THR A 25 5.65 20.23 -22.40
N ILE A 26 6.46 19.96 -21.36
CA ILE A 26 7.92 20.11 -21.40
C ILE A 26 8.54 19.25 -22.51
N GLU A 27 8.11 18.00 -22.65
CA GLU A 27 8.67 17.07 -23.64
C GLU A 27 8.32 17.46 -25.08
N LYS A 28 7.16 18.08 -25.30
CA LYS A 28 6.72 18.56 -26.62
C LYS A 28 7.46 19.80 -27.10
N THR A 29 8.02 20.60 -26.20
CA THR A 29 8.81 21.79 -26.58
C THR A 29 10.12 21.38 -27.27
N HIS A 30 10.73 22.24 -28.09
CA HIS A 30 12.05 21.95 -28.67
C HIS A 30 13.23 22.28 -27.72
N ASP A 31 13.02 23.09 -26.69
CA ASP A 31 14.06 23.46 -25.73
C ASP A 31 14.63 22.26 -24.96
N GLU A 32 15.95 22.22 -24.82
CA GLU A 32 16.67 21.22 -24.01
C GLU A 32 16.73 21.59 -22.53
N GLU A 33 16.67 22.89 -22.23
CA GLU A 33 16.69 23.44 -20.88
C GLU A 33 15.38 24.16 -20.55
N ILE A 34 14.77 23.74 -19.45
CA ILE A 34 13.51 24.27 -18.93
C ILE A 34 13.74 24.77 -17.51
N VAL A 35 13.36 26.03 -17.29
CA VAL A 35 13.29 26.63 -15.95
C VAL A 35 11.84 26.58 -15.48
N ILE A 36 11.60 25.89 -14.37
CA ILE A 36 10.29 25.83 -13.71
C ILE A 36 10.30 26.80 -12.54
N ASP A 37 9.45 27.80 -12.63
CA ASP A 37 9.33 28.88 -11.64
C ASP A 37 8.16 28.60 -10.70
N TYR A 38 8.50 28.41 -9.41
CA TYR A 38 7.55 28.16 -8.32
C TYR A 38 7.07 29.44 -7.63
N GLU A 39 7.46 30.62 -8.13
CA GLU A 39 7.00 31.88 -7.55
C GLU A 39 5.47 31.97 -7.53
N GLY A 40 4.91 32.19 -6.33
CA GLY A 40 3.48 32.26 -6.08
C GLY A 40 2.79 30.91 -5.83
N VAL A 41 3.50 29.78 -5.97
CA VAL A 41 2.98 28.48 -5.55
C VAL A 41 2.94 28.45 -4.02
N ARG A 42 1.76 28.22 -3.45
CA ARG A 42 1.53 28.19 -2.01
C ARG A 42 1.74 26.82 -1.40
N SER A 43 1.32 25.77 -2.10
CA SER A 43 1.40 24.41 -1.56
C SER A 43 1.45 23.36 -2.66
N ILE A 44 2.06 22.21 -2.33
CA ILE A 44 2.06 21.01 -3.15
C ILE A 44 1.66 19.79 -2.32
N THR A 45 0.94 18.84 -2.91
CA THR A 45 0.62 17.58 -2.23
C THR A 45 1.72 16.55 -2.43
N ARG A 46 1.71 15.52 -1.57
CA ARG A 46 2.55 14.32 -1.74
C ARG A 46 2.32 13.63 -3.09
N ALA A 47 1.08 13.63 -3.59
CA ALA A 47 0.74 12.98 -4.85
C ALA A 47 1.39 13.70 -6.04
N PHE A 48 1.28 15.03 -6.09
CA PHE A 48 1.97 15.87 -7.07
C PHE A 48 3.48 15.71 -6.96
N ALA A 49 4.05 15.88 -5.77
CA ALA A 49 5.49 15.81 -5.53
C ALA A 49 6.10 14.47 -5.99
N HIS A 50 5.42 13.36 -5.69
CA HIS A 50 5.85 12.03 -6.09
C HIS A 50 5.83 11.85 -7.59
N GLN A 51 4.73 12.25 -8.25
CA GLN A 51 4.62 12.15 -9.70
C GLN A 51 5.66 13.04 -10.40
N TYR A 52 5.85 14.26 -9.90
CA TYR A 52 6.86 15.19 -10.41
C TYR A 52 8.27 14.59 -10.33
N ILE A 53 8.67 14.01 -9.20
CA ILE A 53 9.99 13.38 -9.06
C ILE A 53 10.14 12.23 -10.06
N LEU A 54 9.12 11.38 -10.21
CA LEU A 54 9.16 10.26 -11.16
C LEU A 54 9.34 10.76 -12.60
N ARG A 55 8.52 11.72 -13.02
CA ARG A 55 8.55 12.28 -14.36
C ARG A 55 9.84 13.05 -14.64
N LYS A 56 10.33 13.84 -13.67
CA LYS A 56 11.64 14.52 -13.77
C LYS A 56 12.78 13.53 -14.01
N ARG A 57 12.77 12.37 -13.35
CA ARG A 57 13.81 11.33 -13.53
C ARG A 57 13.75 10.65 -14.90
N MET A 58 12.56 10.58 -15.51
CA MET A 58 12.38 9.99 -16.84
C MET A 58 12.59 11.00 -17.97
N CYS A 59 12.42 12.29 -17.67
CA CYS A 59 12.63 13.36 -18.63
C CYS A 59 14.10 13.46 -19.03
N ARG A 60 14.36 13.53 -20.34
CA ARG A 60 15.72 13.67 -20.89
C ARG A 60 16.24 15.11 -20.86
N LYS A 61 15.37 16.07 -20.59
CA LYS A 61 15.66 17.50 -20.63
C LYS A 61 16.21 17.98 -19.29
N LYS A 62 16.99 19.05 -19.34
CA LYS A 62 17.50 19.69 -18.13
C LYS A 62 16.39 20.55 -17.51
N VAL A 63 15.91 20.13 -16.36
CA VAL A 63 14.88 20.85 -15.59
C VAL A 63 15.51 21.53 -14.39
N ILE A 64 15.41 22.85 -14.34
CA ILE A 64 15.93 23.72 -13.28
C ILE A 64 14.74 24.27 -12.51
N GLU A 65 14.67 24.02 -11.20
CA GLU A 65 13.66 24.61 -10.33
C GLU A 65 14.15 25.92 -9.70
N GLU A 66 13.37 26.98 -9.84
CA GLU A 66 13.62 28.29 -9.23
C GLU A 66 12.46 28.71 -8.31
N ASN A 67 12.74 29.61 -7.38
CA ASN A 67 11.77 30.22 -6.47
C ASN A 67 10.92 29.23 -5.64
N MET A 68 11.43 28.02 -5.39
CA MET A 68 10.77 27.08 -4.47
C MET A 68 10.81 27.62 -3.03
N SER A 69 9.64 27.77 -2.43
CA SER A 69 9.51 28.03 -0.99
C SER A 69 10.02 26.83 -0.16
N GLU A 70 10.29 27.06 1.12
CA GLU A 70 10.84 26.03 2.00
C GLU A 70 9.86 24.86 2.21
N GLU A 71 8.57 25.15 2.29
CA GLU A 71 7.51 24.14 2.44
C GLU A 71 7.45 23.20 1.23
N ILE A 72 7.63 23.75 0.02
CA ILE A 72 7.66 23.00 -1.23
C ILE A 72 8.89 22.08 -1.26
N ARG A 73 10.06 22.62 -0.92
CA ARG A 73 11.31 21.84 -0.82
C ARG A 73 11.18 20.70 0.19
N GLN A 74 10.62 20.99 1.36
CA GLN A 74 10.42 20.01 2.41
C GLN A 74 9.48 18.87 1.94
N MET A 75 8.40 19.16 1.22
CA MET A 75 7.54 18.10 0.68
C MET A 75 8.29 17.20 -0.31
N PHE A 76 9.08 17.77 -1.24
CA PHE A 76 9.92 16.98 -2.14
C PHE A 76 10.96 16.12 -1.38
N GLU A 77 11.55 16.66 -0.32
CA GLU A 77 12.47 15.93 0.55
C GLU A 77 11.77 14.76 1.26
N ILE A 78 10.59 14.98 1.82
CA ILE A 78 9.77 13.93 2.47
C ILE A 78 9.42 12.82 1.47
N VAL A 79 9.12 13.18 0.23
CA VAL A 79 8.75 12.20 -0.80
C VAL A 79 9.98 11.43 -1.31
N SER A 80 11.12 12.09 -1.48
CA SER A 80 12.36 11.46 -1.98
C SER A 80 13.02 10.53 -0.96
N LYS A 81 12.93 10.84 0.33
CA LYS A 81 13.34 9.96 1.42
C LYS A 81 12.33 8.83 1.57
N GLY A 82 12.46 7.80 0.73
CA GLY A 82 11.64 6.59 0.81
C GLY A 82 11.57 6.08 2.25
N ARG A 83 10.36 5.97 2.81
CA ARG A 83 10.18 5.46 4.17
C ARG A 83 10.69 4.03 4.21
N LYS A 84 11.72 3.76 5.01
CA LYS A 84 11.99 2.38 5.44
C LYS A 84 10.76 1.96 6.25
N PRO A 85 10.07 0.85 5.92
CA PRO A 85 9.00 0.37 6.78
C PRO A 85 9.62 0.19 8.17
N ALA A 86 9.03 0.83 9.17
CA ALA A 86 9.37 0.50 10.54
C ALA A 86 9.18 -1.01 10.68
N LYS A 87 10.20 -1.73 11.17
CA LYS A 87 10.04 -3.15 11.51
C LYS A 87 9.01 -3.21 12.63
N HIS A 88 7.74 -3.37 12.26
CA HIS A 88 6.69 -3.66 13.21
C HIS A 88 6.86 -5.14 13.56
N VAL A 89 7.45 -5.42 14.71
CA VAL A 89 7.49 -6.77 15.26
C VAL A 89 6.07 -7.07 15.69
N LEU A 90 5.39 -7.96 14.95
CA LEU A 90 4.08 -8.44 15.36
C LEU A 90 4.23 -9.11 16.74
N PRO A 91 3.28 -8.89 17.68
CA PRO A 91 3.25 -9.71 18.88
C PRO A 91 3.11 -11.18 18.49
N PRO A 92 3.65 -12.12 19.29
CA PRO A 92 3.49 -13.55 19.03
C PRO A 92 2.00 -13.88 18.88
N THR A 93 1.66 -14.62 17.83
CA THR A 93 0.28 -15.03 17.56
C THR A 93 -0.28 -15.82 18.75
N GLN A 94 -1.38 -15.36 19.32
CA GLN A 94 -2.13 -16.16 20.29
C GLN A 94 -2.75 -17.37 19.57
N PRO A 95 -2.80 -18.54 20.22
CA PRO A 95 -3.47 -19.70 19.66
C PRO A 95 -4.97 -19.40 19.43
N PRO A 96 -5.62 -20.03 18.44
CA PRO A 96 -7.06 -19.89 18.21
C PRO A 96 -7.85 -20.22 19.48
N ILE A 97 -8.84 -19.40 19.82
CA ILE A 97 -9.78 -19.70 20.90
C ILE A 97 -10.73 -20.79 20.39
N TYR A 98 -10.64 -21.99 20.97
CA TYR A 98 -11.61 -23.05 20.74
C TYR A 98 -12.82 -22.83 21.65
N LEU A 99 -14.00 -22.65 21.04
CA LEU A 99 -15.26 -22.60 21.77
C LEU A 99 -15.67 -24.03 22.15
N SER A 100 -15.38 -24.44 23.39
CA SER A 100 -15.88 -25.72 23.92
C SER A 100 -17.38 -25.59 24.18
N MET A 101 -18.19 -26.32 23.42
CA MET A 101 -19.61 -26.50 23.71
C MET A 101 -19.75 -27.43 24.92
N SER A 102 -20.15 -26.92 26.08
CA SER A 102 -20.55 -27.75 27.21
C SER A 102 -21.85 -28.47 26.86
N GLN A 103 -21.79 -29.78 26.62
CA GLN A 103 -23.00 -30.60 26.57
C GLN A 103 -23.46 -30.86 28.01
N GLU A 104 -24.40 -30.05 28.50
CA GLU A 104 -25.19 -30.43 29.66
C GLU A 104 -26.39 -31.28 29.22
N GLY A 105 -26.45 -32.49 29.78
CA GLY A 105 -27.70 -33.22 30.02
C GLY A 105 -28.28 -34.01 28.85
N LEU A 106 -27.97 -35.31 28.80
CA LEU A 106 -28.94 -36.34 28.42
C LEU A 106 -28.64 -37.62 29.22
N GLN A 107 -29.33 -37.74 30.35
CA GLN A 107 -29.38 -38.97 31.14
C GLN A 107 -30.23 -39.99 30.37
N SER A 108 -29.66 -41.14 30.00
CA SER A 108 -30.37 -42.21 29.30
C SER A 108 -30.74 -43.33 30.29
N PRO A 109 -32.01 -43.74 30.42
CA PRO A 109 -32.41 -44.79 31.35
C PRO A 109 -32.42 -46.17 30.68
N ASN A 110 -31.98 -47.17 31.46
CA ASN A 110 -32.30 -48.60 31.39
C ASN A 110 -31.70 -49.44 30.24
N GLN A 111 -30.81 -50.38 30.60
CA GLN A 111 -30.95 -51.77 30.17
C GLN A 111 -30.62 -52.75 31.33
N PRO A 112 -31.34 -53.89 31.44
CA PRO A 112 -31.22 -54.85 32.55
C PRO A 112 -30.11 -55.89 32.32
N PRO A 113 -29.72 -56.66 33.36
CA PRO A 113 -28.59 -57.57 33.29
C PRO A 113 -28.98 -58.97 32.77
N GLY A 114 -28.11 -59.52 31.93
CA GLY A 114 -27.93 -60.96 31.76
C GLY A 114 -28.49 -61.55 30.46
N SER A 115 -27.62 -62.18 29.67
CA SER A 115 -27.57 -63.65 29.59
C SER A 115 -26.56 -64.14 28.55
N ALA A 116 -26.02 -65.31 28.88
CA ALA A 116 -24.97 -66.05 28.23
C ALA A 116 -25.30 -66.61 26.83
N GLY A 117 -24.26 -67.07 26.13
CA GLY A 117 -24.31 -67.82 24.87
C GLY A 117 -23.44 -67.11 23.84
N GLY A 118 -22.23 -67.55 23.54
CA GLY A 118 -21.91 -68.86 22.99
C GLY A 118 -21.32 -68.60 21.60
N SER A 119 -20.00 -68.47 21.52
CA SER A 119 -19.29 -68.25 20.26
C SER A 119 -18.92 -69.61 19.68
N ASP A 120 -19.65 -70.04 18.65
CA ASP A 120 -19.23 -71.09 17.74
C ASP A 120 -18.22 -70.51 16.74
N GLU A 121 -17.07 -71.16 16.71
CA GLU A 121 -15.96 -70.97 15.78
C GLU A 121 -16.34 -71.43 14.38
N TRP A 122 -16.00 -70.65 13.34
CA TRP A 122 -15.61 -71.25 12.06
C TRP A 122 -14.40 -70.54 11.49
N GLU A 123 -13.45 -71.38 11.12
CA GLU A 123 -12.09 -71.11 10.72
C GLU A 123 -11.97 -70.45 9.35
N THR A 124 -10.95 -69.62 9.24
CA THR A 124 -10.32 -69.20 7.98
C THR A 124 -9.48 -70.34 7.42
N THR A 125 -9.70 -70.74 6.17
CA THR A 125 -8.61 -71.20 5.29
C THR A 125 -8.79 -70.63 3.90
N ASN A 126 -7.75 -69.96 3.41
CA ASN A 126 -7.58 -69.66 2.01
C ASN A 126 -6.10 -69.92 1.69
N THR A 127 -5.89 -70.83 0.73
CA THR A 127 -4.61 -71.37 0.18
C THR A 127 -4.17 -72.71 0.75
#